data_AF-A0A9Q3ESP4-F1
#
_entry.id   AF-A0A9Q3ESP4-F1
#
_cell.length_a   1.000
_cell.length_b   1.000
_cell.length_c   1.000
_cell.angle_alpha   90.00
_cell.angle_beta   90.00
_cell.angle_gamma   90.00
#
_symmetry.space_group_name_H-M   'P 1'
#
loop_
_entity.id
_entity.type
_entity.pdbx_description
1 polymer ?
#
loop_
_entity_poly.entity_id
_entity_poly.type
_entity_poly.pdbx_seq_one_letter_code
_entity_poly.pdbx_strand_id
1 'polypeptide(L)'
;MDQILAQQSDTSELDLLLDLMRRLPPEKIDTNLNSLITILPHLTDDLLTSIDQPLKVQTDPESGKQFLNCDYNRDQDSYRSPWSNEYSPSLSDGAYPSPKLRKLEVILNDAFDVYRDLYYEGGVSSVYLWDLDEDFAGVVLLKKTIQPSDNLSGTWDSIHVFETTERGRSAHYKLTSTVMLHLVQSNPTVGNLSLAGSMTRQLEQAAPLATPSTPATLSPTHLPNIGKLVEEMELKMRNLLKEVYFSKTKDIVNDLRSINSLAEKRQRFGVQKELVGLLKVKGQSIVPKDT
;
A
#
# COMPACT_ATOMS: atom_id res chain seq x y z
N MET A 1 -34.72 28.58 20.18
CA MET A 1 -33.50 28.01 20.80
C MET A 1 -33.38 26.55 20.40
N ASP A 2 -33.54 26.22 19.10
CA ASP A 2 -33.57 24.82 18.59
C ASP A 2 -33.33 24.77 17.06
N GLN A 3 -32.40 25.57 16.52
CA GLN A 3 -32.04 25.50 15.09
C GLN A 3 -30.53 25.69 14.83
N ILE A 4 -29.67 25.40 15.81
CA ILE A 4 -28.21 25.53 15.67
C ILE A 4 -27.48 24.16 15.69
N LEU A 5 -28.19 23.03 15.69
CA LEU A 5 -27.57 21.70 15.83
C LEU A 5 -27.86 20.70 14.70
N ALA A 6 -28.13 21.17 13.49
CA ALA A 6 -28.29 20.28 12.33
C ALA A 6 -27.43 20.75 11.14
N GLN A 7 -26.12 20.80 11.33
CA GLN A 7 -25.25 20.32 10.25
C GLN A 7 -25.17 18.81 10.43
N GLN A 8 -26.13 18.07 9.88
CA GLN A 8 -25.95 16.64 9.65
C GLN A 8 -24.74 16.53 8.72
N SER A 9 -23.62 16.05 9.26
CA SER A 9 -22.53 15.58 8.42
C SER A 9 -23.07 14.41 7.61
N ASP A 10 -23.16 14.54 6.28
CA ASP A 10 -23.40 13.46 5.31
C ASP A 10 -22.23 12.47 5.29
N THR A 11 -21.79 12.00 6.46
CA THR A 11 -20.74 11.00 6.60
C THR A 11 -21.44 9.66 6.65
N SER A 12 -21.20 8.82 5.64
CA SER A 12 -21.82 7.50 5.59
C SER A 12 -21.36 6.65 6.78
N GLU A 13 -22.15 5.66 7.16
CA GLU A 13 -21.76 4.69 8.19
C GLU A 13 -20.43 4.01 7.83
N LEU A 14 -20.23 3.69 6.55
CA LEU A 14 -18.97 3.16 6.03
C LEU A 14 -17.81 4.13 6.27
N ASP A 15 -17.96 5.43 5.98
CA ASP A 15 -16.90 6.42 6.21
C ASP A 15 -16.47 6.50 7.67
N LEU A 16 -17.43 6.38 8.61
CA LEU A 16 -17.14 6.36 10.05
C LEU A 16 -16.37 5.10 10.46
N LEU A 17 -16.72 3.93 9.89
CA LEU A 17 -16.01 2.68 10.15
C LEU A 17 -14.59 2.70 9.59
N LEU A 18 -14.42 3.24 8.38
CA LEU A 18 -13.10 3.45 7.79
C LEU A 18 -12.27 4.45 8.60
N ASP A 19 -12.89 5.50 9.17
CA ASP A 19 -12.22 6.41 10.10
C ASP A 19 -11.81 5.73 11.41
N LEU A 20 -12.67 4.84 11.94
CA LEU A 20 -12.36 4.04 13.12
C LEU A 20 -11.16 3.12 12.88
N MET A 21 -11.13 2.42 11.75
CA MET A 21 -10.02 1.52 11.38
C MET A 21 -8.70 2.27 11.18
N ARG A 22 -8.74 3.55 10.78
CA ARG A 22 -7.56 4.44 10.73
C ARG A 22 -7.03 4.86 12.10
N ARG A 23 -7.79 4.64 13.18
CA ARG A 23 -7.43 5.05 14.56
C ARG A 23 -7.12 3.88 15.48
N LEU A 24 -7.67 2.70 15.21
CA LEU A 24 -7.42 1.50 16.00
C LEU A 24 -5.98 1.01 15.79
N PRO A 25 -5.39 0.28 16.78
CA PRO A 25 -4.06 -0.28 16.64
C PRO A 25 -3.94 -1.17 15.40
N PRO A 26 -3.05 -0.86 14.45
CA PRO A 26 -2.94 -1.59 13.19
C PRO A 26 -2.43 -3.02 13.38
N GLU A 27 -1.74 -3.34 14.49
CA GLU A 27 -1.35 -4.72 14.80
C GLU A 27 -2.54 -5.66 15.01
N LYS A 28 -3.73 -5.11 15.25
CA LYS A 28 -4.96 -5.86 15.52
C LYS A 28 -5.97 -5.78 14.38
N ILE A 29 -5.54 -5.38 13.18
CA ILE A 29 -6.43 -5.14 12.03
C ILE A 29 -7.37 -6.31 11.76
N ASP A 30 -6.89 -7.56 11.78
CA ASP A 30 -7.72 -8.76 11.59
C ASP A 30 -8.81 -8.88 12.66
N THR A 31 -8.47 -8.65 13.92
CA THR A 31 -9.43 -8.75 15.04
C THR A 31 -10.44 -7.60 15.00
N ASN A 32 -9.97 -6.39 14.68
CA ASN A 32 -10.79 -5.20 14.58
C ASN A 32 -11.82 -5.37 13.45
N LEU A 33 -11.37 -5.80 12.27
CA LEU A 33 -12.23 -6.02 11.10
C LEU A 33 -13.28 -7.10 11.37
N ASN A 34 -12.88 -8.26 11.91
CA ASN A 34 -13.82 -9.32 12.27
C ASN A 34 -14.86 -8.85 13.31
N SER A 35 -14.46 -8.00 14.25
CA SER A 35 -15.39 -7.42 15.22
C SER A 35 -16.39 -6.49 14.55
N LEU A 36 -15.95 -5.65 13.60
CA LEU A 36 -16.85 -4.78 12.83
C LEU A 36 -17.83 -5.57 11.98
N ILE A 37 -17.37 -6.61 11.28
CA ILE A 37 -18.22 -7.52 10.48
C ILE A 37 -19.27 -8.19 11.38
N THR A 38 -18.89 -8.60 12.60
CA THR A 38 -19.84 -9.21 13.55
C THR A 38 -20.92 -8.23 14.01
N ILE A 39 -20.56 -6.95 14.18
CA ILE A 39 -21.50 -5.91 14.63
C ILE A 39 -22.40 -5.43 13.47
N LEU A 40 -21.84 -5.29 12.26
CA LEU A 40 -22.50 -4.73 11.08
C LEU A 40 -22.36 -5.69 9.88
N PRO A 41 -23.04 -6.85 9.91
CA PRO A 41 -22.90 -7.87 8.87
C PRO A 41 -23.36 -7.41 7.48
N HIS A 42 -24.23 -6.39 7.41
CA HIS A 42 -24.71 -5.83 6.15
C HIS A 42 -23.65 -5.01 5.40
N LEU A 43 -22.55 -4.62 6.05
CA LEU A 43 -21.42 -3.90 5.44
C LEU A 43 -20.21 -4.82 5.19
N THR A 44 -20.38 -6.14 5.28
CA THR A 44 -19.26 -7.09 5.15
C THR A 44 -18.50 -6.91 3.84
N ASP A 45 -19.21 -6.86 2.72
CA ASP A 45 -18.59 -6.75 1.39
C ASP A 45 -17.88 -5.41 1.21
N ASP A 46 -18.50 -4.30 1.66
CA ASP A 46 -17.91 -2.97 1.60
C ASP A 46 -16.65 -2.86 2.49
N LEU A 47 -16.67 -3.47 3.67
CA LEU A 47 -15.53 -3.45 4.59
C LEU A 47 -14.36 -4.30 4.08
N LEU A 48 -14.63 -5.51 3.55
CA LEU A 48 -13.60 -6.38 3.01
C LEU A 48 -12.96 -5.79 1.75
N THR A 49 -13.75 -5.11 0.90
CA THR A 49 -13.23 -4.47 -0.31
C THR A 49 -12.49 -3.16 -0.04
N SER A 50 -12.80 -2.47 1.06
CA SER A 50 -12.21 -1.16 1.38
C SER A 50 -11.04 -1.22 2.36
N ILE A 51 -10.89 -2.31 3.12
CA ILE A 51 -9.88 -2.43 4.18
C ILE A 51 -8.87 -3.52 3.81
N ASP A 52 -7.68 -3.08 3.43
CA ASP A 52 -6.56 -3.98 3.17
C ASP A 52 -6.13 -4.72 4.45
N GLN A 53 -5.95 -6.05 4.34
CA GLN A 53 -5.47 -6.93 5.41
C GLN A 53 -4.02 -7.38 5.16
N PRO A 54 -3.26 -7.74 6.21
CA PRO A 54 -1.94 -8.32 6.05
C PRO A 54 -1.98 -9.58 5.18
N LEU A 55 -1.05 -9.68 4.22
CA LEU A 55 -1.08 -10.75 3.23
C LEU A 55 -0.72 -12.09 3.88
N LYS A 56 -1.48 -13.12 3.53
CA LYS A 56 -1.25 -14.50 3.99
C LYS A 56 -0.53 -15.29 2.90
N VAL A 57 0.44 -16.12 3.30
CA VAL A 57 1.18 -16.97 2.38
C VAL A 57 0.51 -18.34 2.33
N GLN A 58 0.25 -18.84 1.13
CA GLN A 58 -0.22 -20.20 0.87
C GLN A 58 0.75 -20.88 -0.10
N THR A 59 0.81 -22.22 -0.05
CA THR A 59 1.58 -23.02 -1.00
C THR A 59 0.63 -23.66 -1.99
N ASP A 60 0.93 -23.50 -3.28
CA ASP A 60 0.22 -24.18 -4.35
C ASP A 60 0.53 -25.67 -4.32
N PRO A 61 -0.47 -26.55 -4.16
CA PRO A 61 -0.25 -28.00 -4.09
C PRO A 61 0.31 -28.60 -5.37
N GLU A 62 0.05 -27.99 -6.55
CA GLU A 62 0.50 -28.55 -7.82
C GLU A 62 1.92 -28.12 -8.19
N SER A 63 2.20 -26.81 -8.08
CA SER A 63 3.50 -26.26 -8.45
C SER A 63 4.53 -26.31 -7.31
N GLY A 64 4.08 -26.46 -6.06
CA GLY A 64 4.92 -26.36 -4.85
C GLY A 64 5.41 -24.94 -4.55
N LYS A 65 4.99 -23.93 -5.34
CA LYS A 65 5.40 -22.54 -5.16
C LYS A 65 4.48 -21.83 -4.16
N GLN A 66 5.05 -20.86 -3.44
CA GLN A 66 4.28 -20.00 -2.55
C GLN A 66 3.56 -18.90 -3.33
N PHE A 67 2.39 -18.49 -2.86
CA PHE A 67 1.63 -17.36 -3.37
C PHE A 67 0.95 -16.60 -2.23
N LEU A 68 0.43 -15.41 -2.53
CA LEU A 68 -0.18 -14.50 -1.57
C LEU A 68 -1.70 -14.46 -1.71
N ASN A 69 -2.39 -14.53 -0.58
CA ASN A 69 -3.83 -14.48 -0.50
C ASN A 69 -4.29 -13.06 -0.18
N CYS A 70 -5.29 -12.60 -0.93
CA CYS A 70 -6.02 -11.36 -0.74
C CYS A 70 -7.47 -11.57 -1.19
N ASP A 71 -8.33 -10.56 -1.02
CA ASP A 71 -9.73 -10.68 -1.45
C ASP A 71 -9.86 -10.74 -2.99
N TYR A 72 -8.91 -10.20 -3.75
CA TYR A 72 -8.94 -10.20 -5.22
C TYR A 72 -8.66 -11.56 -5.88
N ASN A 73 -8.09 -12.53 -5.16
CA ASN A 73 -7.93 -13.91 -5.64
C ASN A 73 -8.75 -14.91 -4.84
N ARG A 74 -9.69 -14.42 -4.03
CA ARG A 74 -10.59 -15.22 -3.21
C ARG A 74 -11.92 -15.40 -3.92
N ASP A 75 -12.46 -16.60 -3.86
CA ASP A 75 -13.84 -16.91 -4.19
C ASP A 75 -14.39 -17.83 -3.10
N GLN A 76 -15.43 -17.37 -2.40
CA GLN A 76 -15.93 -17.97 -1.16
C GLN A 76 -14.79 -18.17 -0.15
N ASP A 77 -14.43 -19.40 0.20
CA ASP A 77 -13.33 -19.72 1.11
C ASP A 77 -12.11 -20.32 0.39
N SER A 78 -12.06 -20.19 -0.94
CA SER A 78 -10.99 -20.73 -1.78
C SER A 78 -10.16 -19.62 -2.40
N TYR A 79 -8.86 -19.87 -2.57
CA TYR A 79 -7.93 -18.92 -3.19
C TYR A 79 -7.33 -19.49 -4.46
N ARG A 80 -7.33 -18.69 -5.53
CA ARG A 80 -6.74 -19.06 -6.82
C ARG A 80 -5.22 -18.87 -6.79
N SER A 81 -4.48 -19.94 -7.12
CA SER A 81 -3.03 -19.88 -7.30
C SER A 81 -2.67 -19.17 -8.62
N PRO A 82 -1.70 -18.25 -8.64
CA PRO A 82 -1.23 -17.62 -9.88
C PRO A 82 -0.41 -18.60 -10.74
N TRP A 83 0.04 -19.73 -10.19
CA TRP A 83 0.91 -20.69 -10.88
C TRP A 83 0.09 -21.77 -11.61
N SER A 84 -0.66 -22.58 -10.88
CA SER A 84 -1.55 -23.61 -11.42
C SER A 84 -2.82 -23.03 -12.06
N ASN A 85 -3.22 -21.82 -11.67
CA ASN A 85 -4.55 -21.27 -11.96
C ASN A 85 -5.68 -22.08 -11.32
N GLU A 86 -5.42 -22.83 -10.24
CA GLU A 86 -6.43 -23.62 -9.55
C GLU A 86 -6.79 -23.03 -8.19
N TYR A 87 -8.04 -23.24 -7.76
CA TYR A 87 -8.52 -22.84 -6.45
C TYR A 87 -8.15 -23.87 -5.38
N SER A 88 -7.77 -23.39 -4.19
CA SER A 88 -7.51 -24.22 -3.03
C SER A 88 -8.22 -23.67 -1.78
N PRO A 89 -9.18 -24.40 -1.18
CA PRO A 89 -9.75 -25.68 -1.62
C PRO A 89 -10.34 -25.67 -3.04
N SER A 90 -10.51 -26.84 -3.66
CA SER A 90 -11.02 -26.91 -5.04
C SER A 90 -12.44 -26.38 -5.15
N LEU A 91 -12.68 -25.54 -6.15
CA LEU A 91 -13.96 -24.89 -6.42
C LEU A 91 -14.36 -25.12 -7.87
N SER A 92 -15.59 -25.58 -8.13
CA SER A 92 -16.05 -25.91 -9.48
C SER A 92 -16.46 -24.69 -10.31
N ASP A 93 -17.03 -23.68 -9.66
CA ASP A 93 -17.55 -22.45 -10.30
C ASP A 93 -16.73 -21.21 -9.88
N GLY A 94 -15.40 -21.37 -9.82
CA GLY A 94 -14.51 -20.26 -9.49
C GLY A 94 -14.41 -19.21 -10.60
N ALA A 95 -14.19 -17.96 -10.22
CA ALA A 95 -13.91 -16.89 -11.18
C ALA A 95 -12.51 -17.01 -11.81
N TYR A 96 -12.42 -17.04 -13.14
CA TYR A 96 -11.16 -17.12 -13.87
C TYR A 96 -10.99 -15.95 -14.85
N PRO A 97 -9.75 -15.43 -15.02
CA PRO A 97 -9.48 -14.44 -16.05
C PRO A 97 -9.63 -15.06 -17.44
N SER A 98 -9.97 -14.23 -18.42
CA SER A 98 -10.05 -14.63 -19.82
C SER A 98 -8.72 -15.17 -20.34
N PRO A 99 -8.71 -16.04 -21.38
CA PRO A 99 -7.48 -16.65 -21.87
C PRO A 99 -6.42 -15.64 -22.34
N LYS A 100 -6.83 -14.46 -22.83
CA LYS A 100 -5.93 -13.36 -23.21
C LYS A 100 -5.30 -12.71 -21.97
N LEU A 101 -6.08 -12.55 -20.91
CA LEU A 101 -5.66 -11.87 -19.69
C LEU A 101 -4.78 -12.79 -18.84
N ARG A 102 -5.11 -14.10 -18.77
CA ARG A 102 -4.28 -15.11 -18.11
C ARG A 102 -2.85 -15.16 -18.69
N LYS A 103 -2.68 -14.99 -20.00
CA LYS A 103 -1.34 -14.90 -20.61
C LYS A 103 -0.54 -13.72 -20.08
N LEU A 104 -1.18 -12.55 -19.93
CA LEU A 104 -0.55 -11.37 -19.34
C LEU A 104 -0.27 -11.57 -17.84
N GLU A 105 -1.20 -12.19 -17.11
CA GLU A 105 -1.06 -12.51 -15.68
C GLU A 105 0.18 -13.39 -15.41
N VAL A 106 0.41 -14.43 -16.24
CA VAL A 106 1.60 -15.29 -16.12
C VAL A 106 2.88 -14.48 -16.36
N ILE A 107 2.93 -13.66 -17.41
CA ILE A 107 4.10 -12.82 -17.73
C ILE A 107 4.38 -11.80 -16.62
N LEU A 108 3.32 -11.21 -16.04
CA LEU A 108 3.45 -10.27 -14.92
C LEU A 108 3.96 -10.97 -13.66
N ASN A 109 3.48 -12.18 -13.35
CA ASN A 109 4.00 -12.95 -12.22
C ASN A 109 5.51 -13.20 -12.37
N ASP A 110 5.95 -13.63 -13.55
CA ASP A 110 7.39 -13.85 -13.81
C ASP A 110 8.20 -12.55 -13.67
N ALA A 111 7.70 -11.43 -14.22
CA ALA A 111 8.39 -10.14 -14.13
C ALA A 111 8.44 -9.59 -12.69
N PHE A 112 7.34 -9.70 -11.93
CA PHE A 112 7.30 -9.25 -10.54
C PHE A 112 8.02 -10.19 -9.58
N ASP A 113 8.24 -11.46 -9.96
CA ASP A 113 9.14 -12.36 -9.23
C ASP A 113 10.60 -11.91 -9.34
N VAL A 114 11.02 -11.46 -10.54
CA VAL A 114 12.34 -10.84 -10.74
C VAL A 114 12.44 -9.49 -10.00
N TYR A 115 11.40 -8.65 -10.07
CA TYR A 115 11.34 -7.40 -9.33
C TYR A 115 11.51 -7.62 -7.82
N ARG A 116 10.76 -8.60 -7.27
CA ARG A 116 10.85 -9.03 -5.86
C ARG A 116 12.30 -9.39 -5.52
N ASP A 117 12.93 -10.24 -6.31
CA ASP A 117 14.30 -10.69 -6.01
C ASP A 117 15.29 -9.51 -5.99
N LEU A 118 15.20 -8.60 -6.97
CA LEU A 118 16.07 -7.43 -7.07
C LEU A 118 15.90 -6.42 -5.92
N TYR A 119 14.66 -6.21 -5.44
CA TYR A 119 14.36 -5.15 -4.45
C TYR A 119 14.18 -5.65 -3.02
N TYR A 120 13.85 -6.93 -2.84
CA TYR A 120 13.56 -7.55 -1.55
C TYR A 120 14.51 -8.68 -1.18
N GLU A 121 15.30 -9.23 -2.12
CA GLU A 121 16.24 -10.34 -1.89
C GLU A 121 15.53 -11.53 -1.18
N GLY A 122 14.37 -11.93 -1.73
CA GLY A 122 13.48 -12.96 -1.20
C GLY A 122 12.08 -12.46 -0.84
N GLY A 123 11.36 -13.18 0.00
CA GLY A 123 9.92 -12.93 0.25
C GLY A 123 9.04 -13.69 -0.74
N VAL A 124 7.79 -13.29 -0.93
CA VAL A 124 6.84 -13.88 -1.88
C VAL A 124 6.20 -12.75 -2.68
N SER A 125 5.90 -12.98 -3.96
CA SER A 125 5.11 -12.09 -4.80
C SER A 125 4.02 -12.86 -5.51
N SER A 126 2.93 -12.18 -5.85
CA SER A 126 1.83 -12.75 -6.64
C SER A 126 1.11 -11.64 -7.40
N VAL A 127 0.68 -11.93 -8.62
CA VAL A 127 -0.10 -11.02 -9.45
C VAL A 127 -1.40 -11.71 -9.86
N TYR A 128 -2.51 -11.03 -9.69
CA TYR A 128 -3.83 -11.49 -10.13
C TYR A 128 -4.49 -10.43 -11.00
N LEU A 129 -5.07 -10.85 -12.12
CA LEU A 129 -5.83 -10.01 -13.03
C LEU A 129 -7.27 -10.50 -13.12
N TRP A 130 -8.19 -9.59 -13.40
CA TRP A 130 -9.58 -9.89 -13.70
C TRP A 130 -10.11 -8.98 -14.82
N ASP A 131 -11.02 -9.53 -15.63
CA ASP A 131 -11.64 -8.80 -16.72
C ASP A 131 -12.65 -7.78 -16.20
N LEU A 132 -12.71 -6.63 -16.87
CA LEU A 132 -13.81 -5.68 -16.79
C LEU A 132 -14.53 -5.69 -18.16
N ASP A 133 -15.65 -4.97 -18.30
CA ASP A 133 -16.49 -5.03 -19.52
C ASP A 133 -15.69 -4.83 -20.83
N GLU A 134 -14.93 -3.74 -20.93
CA GLU A 134 -14.07 -3.44 -22.09
C GLU A 134 -12.58 -3.33 -21.73
N ASP A 135 -12.24 -3.58 -20.47
CA ASP A 135 -10.98 -3.22 -19.84
C ASP A 135 -10.47 -4.38 -18.94
N PHE A 136 -9.44 -4.13 -18.14
CA PHE A 136 -9.02 -5.09 -17.10
C PHE A 136 -8.44 -4.37 -15.89
N ALA A 137 -8.44 -5.07 -14.77
CA ALA A 137 -7.78 -4.64 -13.56
C ALA A 137 -6.91 -5.76 -13.00
N GLY A 138 -6.07 -5.41 -12.04
CA GLY A 138 -5.20 -6.37 -11.40
C GLY A 138 -4.66 -5.88 -10.08
N VAL A 139 -4.06 -6.82 -9.35
CA VAL A 139 -3.35 -6.55 -8.10
C VAL A 139 -1.96 -7.16 -8.18
N VAL A 140 -0.95 -6.39 -7.79
CA VAL A 140 0.42 -6.87 -7.53
C VAL A 140 0.64 -6.89 -6.03
N LEU A 141 1.05 -8.05 -5.52
CA LEU A 141 1.27 -8.31 -4.11
C LEU A 141 2.74 -8.63 -3.87
N LEU A 142 3.34 -8.00 -2.87
CA LEU A 142 4.69 -8.35 -2.39
C LEU A 142 4.67 -8.49 -0.88
N LYS A 143 5.23 -9.57 -0.36
CA LYS A 143 5.40 -9.79 1.08
C LYS A 143 6.83 -10.16 1.39
N LYS A 144 7.44 -9.42 2.32
CA LYS A 144 8.73 -9.79 2.91
C LYS A 144 8.60 -9.82 4.42
N THR A 145 8.91 -10.98 4.98
CA THR A 145 9.11 -11.13 6.42
C THR A 145 10.60 -11.29 6.69
N ILE A 146 11.10 -10.54 7.67
CA ILE A 146 12.44 -10.75 8.21
C ILE A 146 12.35 -11.94 9.15
N GLN A 147 13.20 -12.96 8.95
CA GLN A 147 13.27 -14.07 9.90
C GLN A 147 13.53 -13.49 11.29
N PRO A 148 12.72 -13.84 12.30
CA PRO A 148 12.90 -13.31 13.63
C PRO A 148 14.29 -13.71 14.13
N SER A 149 15.18 -12.73 14.24
CA SER A 149 16.31 -12.84 15.15
C SER A 149 15.80 -12.57 16.56
N ASP A 150 16.56 -12.93 17.59
CA ASP A 150 16.14 -12.75 18.99
C ASP A 150 15.66 -11.32 19.33
N ASN A 151 16.10 -10.31 18.56
CA ASN A 151 15.88 -8.90 18.89
C ASN A 151 15.12 -8.09 17.82
N LEU A 152 14.87 -8.65 16.63
CA LEU A 152 14.22 -7.92 15.53
C LEU A 152 13.32 -8.84 14.72
N SER A 153 12.06 -8.45 14.59
CA SER A 153 11.11 -9.01 13.63
C SER A 153 10.47 -7.88 12.83
N GLY A 154 10.13 -8.16 11.58
CA GLY A 154 9.49 -7.17 10.73
C GLY A 154 8.80 -7.82 9.55
N THR A 155 7.68 -7.23 9.15
CA THR A 155 6.93 -7.63 7.96
C THR A 155 6.63 -6.39 7.14
N TRP A 156 6.83 -6.55 5.83
CA TRP A 156 6.47 -5.61 4.80
C TRP A 156 5.44 -6.27 3.88
N ASP A 157 4.30 -5.62 3.70
CA ASP A 157 3.25 -6.03 2.77
C ASP A 157 2.98 -4.86 1.80
N SER A 158 3.11 -5.11 0.49
CA SER A 158 2.73 -4.18 -0.57
C SER A 158 1.53 -4.73 -1.33
N ILE A 159 0.52 -3.89 -1.55
CA ILE A 159 -0.69 -4.19 -2.30
C ILE A 159 -0.87 -3.08 -3.33
N HIS A 160 -0.81 -3.42 -4.62
CA HIS A 160 -0.88 -2.49 -5.73
C HIS A 160 -2.06 -2.86 -6.63
N VAL A 161 -3.21 -2.26 -6.39
CA VAL A 161 -4.41 -2.45 -7.20
C VAL A 161 -4.40 -1.45 -8.34
N PHE A 162 -4.50 -1.93 -9.58
CA PHE A 162 -4.53 -1.07 -10.76
C PHE A 162 -5.73 -1.38 -11.65
N GLU A 163 -6.31 -0.32 -12.21
CA GLU A 163 -7.32 -0.36 -13.27
C GLU A 163 -6.68 0.14 -14.56
N THR A 164 -6.90 -0.56 -15.68
CA THR A 164 -6.39 -0.18 -16.99
C THR A 164 -7.54 0.08 -17.94
N THR A 165 -7.64 1.32 -18.43
CA THR A 165 -8.60 1.70 -19.48
C THR A 165 -7.93 1.93 -20.80
N GLU A 166 -8.25 1.11 -21.80
CA GLU A 166 -7.63 1.20 -23.11
C GLU A 166 -8.33 2.22 -24.03
N ARG A 167 -7.54 3.03 -24.74
CA ARG A 167 -8.02 4.01 -25.71
C ARG A 167 -7.13 3.99 -26.95
N GLY A 168 -7.41 3.04 -27.85
CA GLY A 168 -6.71 2.90 -29.13
C GLY A 168 -5.21 2.56 -28.96
N ARG A 169 -4.33 3.56 -29.08
CA ARG A 169 -2.86 3.40 -28.92
C ARG A 169 -2.33 3.96 -27.61
N SER A 170 -3.19 4.19 -26.63
CA SER A 170 -2.80 4.54 -25.27
C SER A 170 -3.68 3.82 -24.27
N ALA A 171 -3.22 3.71 -23.03
CA ALA A 171 -4.01 3.25 -21.90
C ALA A 171 -3.88 4.22 -20.74
N HIS A 172 -4.98 4.42 -20.01
CA HIS A 172 -5.02 5.12 -18.74
C HIS A 172 -4.89 4.11 -17.62
N TYR A 173 -3.95 4.33 -16.72
CA TYR A 173 -3.71 3.46 -15.57
C TYR A 173 -4.05 4.23 -14.31
N LYS A 174 -4.89 3.65 -13.47
CA LYS A 174 -5.20 4.15 -12.13
C LYS A 174 -4.67 3.15 -11.12
N LEU A 175 -3.64 3.53 -10.39
CA LEU A 175 -2.97 2.72 -9.38
C LEU A 175 -3.33 3.20 -7.99
N THR A 176 -3.90 2.32 -7.17
CA THR A 176 -4.04 2.47 -5.72
C THR A 176 -3.04 1.54 -5.06
N SER A 177 -2.12 2.09 -4.28
CA SER A 177 -1.07 1.33 -3.60
C SER A 177 -1.16 1.50 -2.11
N THR A 178 -1.19 0.39 -1.39
CA THR A 178 -1.10 0.32 0.07
C THR A 178 0.16 -0.41 0.46
N VAL A 179 0.95 0.18 1.36
CA VAL A 179 2.06 -0.50 2.02
C VAL A 179 1.78 -0.58 3.51
N MET A 180 1.90 -1.78 4.06
CA MET A 180 1.86 -2.03 5.50
C MET A 180 3.26 -2.40 5.99
N LEU A 181 3.67 -1.76 7.08
CA LEU A 181 4.93 -2.03 7.74
C LEU A 181 4.63 -2.34 9.19
N HIS A 182 5.15 -3.48 9.66
CA HIS A 182 5.18 -3.83 11.06
C HIS A 182 6.63 -4.15 11.43
N LEU A 183 7.16 -3.48 12.44
CA LEU A 183 8.50 -3.65 12.95
C LEU A 183 8.43 -3.78 14.47
N VAL A 184 8.96 -4.88 15.00
CA VAL A 184 9.08 -5.10 16.43
C VAL A 184 10.54 -5.33 16.77
N GLN A 185 11.06 -4.50 17.66
CA GLN A 185 12.42 -4.60 18.16
C GLN A 185 12.41 -4.76 19.67
N SER A 186 13.02 -5.83 20.16
CA SER A 186 13.25 -6.07 21.58
C SER A 186 14.66 -5.61 21.94
N ASN A 187 14.78 -4.75 22.94
CA ASN A 187 16.07 -4.30 23.45
C ASN A 187 16.12 -4.45 24.98
N PRO A 188 17.14 -5.13 25.55
CA PRO A 188 17.25 -5.32 27.00
C PRO A 188 17.28 -4.02 27.82
N THR A 189 17.73 -2.92 27.24
CA THR A 189 17.89 -1.62 27.92
C THR A 189 16.74 -0.65 27.69
N VAL A 190 16.15 -0.64 26.49
CA VAL A 190 15.09 0.30 26.08
C VAL A 190 13.69 -0.33 26.19
N GLY A 191 13.61 -1.66 26.33
CA GLY A 191 12.37 -2.42 26.29
C GLY A 191 11.96 -2.79 24.87
N ASN A 192 10.68 -3.08 24.70
CA ASN A 192 10.11 -3.49 23.41
C ASN A 192 9.55 -2.28 22.67
N LEU A 193 9.99 -2.10 21.44
CA LEU A 193 9.49 -1.09 20.50
C LEU A 193 8.66 -1.80 19.43
N SER A 194 7.39 -1.43 19.30
CA SER A 194 6.53 -1.80 18.17
C SER A 194 6.24 -0.56 17.33
N LEU A 195 6.49 -0.66 16.04
CA LEU A 195 6.11 0.34 15.04
C LEU A 195 5.27 -0.36 13.98
N ALA A 196 4.00 -0.01 13.89
CA ALA A 196 3.06 -0.62 12.96
C ALA A 196 2.19 0.44 12.28
N GLY A 197 1.76 0.15 11.06
CA GLY A 197 0.79 0.96 10.35
C GLY A 197 0.83 0.75 8.84
N SER A 198 0.02 1.53 8.14
CA SER A 198 -0.12 1.45 6.69
C SER A 198 -0.11 2.85 6.05
N MET A 199 0.18 2.89 4.75
CA MET A 199 0.10 4.09 3.93
C MET A 199 -0.52 3.75 2.59
N THR A 200 -1.58 4.46 2.22
CA THR A 200 -2.23 4.34 0.92
C THR A 200 -2.00 5.59 0.06
N ARG A 201 -1.71 5.38 -1.22
CA ARG A 201 -1.52 6.43 -2.24
C ARG A 201 -2.19 6.04 -3.54
N GLN A 202 -2.68 7.04 -4.26
CA GLN A 202 -3.27 6.88 -5.58
C GLN A 202 -2.47 7.68 -6.62
N LEU A 203 -2.39 7.14 -7.82
CA LEU A 203 -1.78 7.77 -8.98
C LEU A 203 -2.56 7.38 -10.23
N GLU A 204 -2.80 8.37 -11.08
CA GLU A 204 -3.36 8.17 -12.41
C GLU A 204 -2.37 8.64 -13.46
N GLN A 205 -2.17 7.83 -14.50
CA GLN A 205 -1.24 8.14 -15.57
C GLN A 205 -1.68 7.50 -16.89
N ALA A 206 -1.67 8.28 -17.96
CA ALA A 206 -1.79 7.77 -19.32
C ALA A 206 -0.40 7.39 -19.87
N ALA A 207 -0.31 6.24 -20.54
CA ALA A 207 0.90 5.79 -21.22
C ALA A 207 0.59 5.22 -22.62
N PRO A 208 1.51 5.35 -23.59
CA PRO A 208 1.31 4.82 -24.92
C PRO A 208 1.38 3.29 -24.95
N LEU A 209 0.67 2.70 -25.92
CA LEU A 209 0.74 1.29 -26.30
C LEU A 209 1.38 1.18 -27.69
N ALA A 210 2.36 0.29 -27.84
CA ALA A 210 3.02 0.10 -29.14
C ALA A 210 2.04 -0.42 -30.20
N THR A 211 1.24 -1.40 -29.80
CA THR A 211 0.14 -1.99 -30.58
C THR A 211 -1.16 -1.92 -29.78
N PRO A 212 -2.31 -1.61 -30.40
CA PRO A 212 -3.61 -1.77 -29.76
C PRO A 212 -3.81 -3.23 -29.32
N SER A 213 -4.52 -3.45 -28.22
CA SER A 213 -4.98 -4.78 -27.86
C SER A 213 -6.02 -5.28 -28.87
N THR A 214 -6.10 -6.59 -29.00
CA THR A 214 -7.07 -7.29 -29.85
C THR A 214 -7.94 -8.21 -29.00
N PRO A 215 -9.06 -8.71 -29.52
CA PRO A 215 -9.86 -9.71 -28.80
C PRO A 215 -9.08 -10.97 -28.39
N ALA A 216 -7.95 -11.27 -29.06
CA ALA A 216 -7.14 -12.45 -28.79
C ALA A 216 -5.91 -12.19 -27.91
N THR A 217 -5.35 -10.97 -27.93
CA THR A 217 -4.09 -10.63 -27.27
C THR A 217 -4.04 -9.18 -26.80
N LEU A 218 -3.60 -8.97 -25.56
CA LEU A 218 -3.33 -7.63 -25.03
C LEU A 218 -1.99 -7.08 -25.54
N SER A 219 -1.83 -5.76 -25.47
CA SER A 219 -0.58 -5.10 -25.84
C SER A 219 0.58 -5.55 -24.93
N PRO A 220 1.75 -5.93 -25.47
CA PRO A 220 2.91 -6.28 -24.63
C PRO A 220 3.44 -5.08 -23.84
N THR A 221 3.05 -3.85 -24.22
CA THR A 221 3.47 -2.61 -23.55
C THR A 221 2.81 -2.43 -22.17
N HIS A 222 1.75 -3.18 -21.84
CA HIS A 222 1.17 -3.12 -20.49
C HIS A 222 2.17 -3.54 -19.41
N LEU A 223 2.98 -4.57 -19.66
CA LEU A 223 3.99 -5.07 -18.72
C LEU A 223 4.96 -3.96 -18.24
N PRO A 224 5.72 -3.29 -19.13
CA PRO A 224 6.64 -2.23 -18.71
C PRO A 224 5.93 -1.00 -18.14
N ASN A 225 4.72 -0.67 -18.62
CA ASN A 225 3.95 0.46 -18.10
C ASN A 225 3.52 0.21 -16.64
N ILE A 226 2.94 -0.97 -16.35
CA ILE A 226 2.52 -1.36 -15.00
C ILE A 226 3.74 -1.50 -14.08
N GLY A 227 4.80 -2.18 -14.55
CA GLY A 227 6.03 -2.35 -13.79
C GLY A 227 6.64 -1.02 -13.33
N LYS A 228 6.78 -0.06 -14.27
CA LYS A 228 7.29 1.28 -13.95
C LYS A 228 6.39 2.05 -12.98
N LEU A 229 5.07 1.95 -13.16
CA LEU A 229 4.10 2.62 -12.30
C LEU A 229 4.19 2.13 -10.84
N VAL A 230 4.28 0.80 -10.66
CA VAL A 230 4.46 0.16 -9.35
C VAL A 230 5.82 0.52 -8.74
N GLU A 231 6.91 0.41 -9.51
CA GLU A 231 8.26 0.72 -9.04
C GLU A 231 8.39 2.17 -8.55
N GLU A 232 7.91 3.14 -9.33
CA GLU A 232 7.95 4.55 -8.94
C GLU A 232 7.10 4.84 -7.69
N MET A 233 5.94 4.19 -7.56
CA MET A 233 5.06 4.36 -6.42
C MET A 233 5.66 3.74 -5.15
N GLU A 234 6.18 2.51 -5.22
CA GLU A 234 6.88 1.86 -4.10
C GLU A 234 8.06 2.71 -3.61
N LEU A 235 8.88 3.23 -4.52
CA LEU A 235 10.03 4.04 -4.14
C LEU A 235 9.60 5.31 -3.40
N LYS A 236 8.56 6.00 -3.89
CA LYS A 236 8.00 7.19 -3.22
C LYS A 236 7.44 6.84 -1.84
N MET A 237 6.64 5.78 -1.72
CA MET A 237 6.05 5.36 -0.46
C MET A 237 7.11 4.90 0.56
N ARG A 238 8.14 4.16 0.13
CA ARG A 238 9.26 3.75 0.98
C ARG A 238 9.97 4.95 1.61
N ASN A 239 10.23 5.99 0.83
CA ASN A 239 10.83 7.22 1.33
C ASN A 239 9.94 7.96 2.35
N LEU A 240 8.64 8.03 2.08
CA LEU A 240 7.67 8.64 2.99
C LEU A 240 7.56 7.84 4.30
N LEU A 241 7.48 6.52 4.23
CA LEU A 241 7.44 5.64 5.40
C LEU A 241 8.68 5.84 6.27
N LYS A 242 9.87 5.90 5.65
CA LYS A 242 11.12 6.17 6.37
C LYS A 242 11.05 7.48 7.17
N GLU A 243 10.56 8.56 6.56
CA GLU A 243 10.43 9.86 7.22
C GLU A 243 9.42 9.82 8.38
N VAL A 244 8.24 9.24 8.15
CA VAL A 244 7.17 9.20 9.15
C VAL A 244 7.55 8.28 10.33
N TYR A 245 8.01 7.06 10.05
CA TYR A 245 8.23 6.04 11.08
C TYR A 245 9.46 6.27 11.94
N PHE A 246 10.52 6.88 11.41
CA PHE A 246 11.79 6.97 12.12
C PHE A 246 12.19 8.41 12.48
N SER A 247 11.68 9.41 11.75
CA SER A 247 11.92 10.82 12.08
C SER A 247 10.77 11.37 12.93
N LYS A 248 9.53 11.36 12.42
CA LYS A 248 8.41 12.03 13.10
C LYS A 248 8.05 11.39 14.44
N THR A 249 7.98 10.06 14.51
CA THR A 249 7.71 9.35 15.78
C THR A 249 8.79 9.65 16.82
N LYS A 250 10.06 9.66 16.41
CA LYS A 250 11.21 9.99 17.26
C LYS A 250 11.14 11.42 17.77
N ASP A 251 10.79 12.37 16.90
CA ASP A 251 10.63 13.78 17.28
C ASP A 251 9.51 13.94 18.32
N ILE A 252 8.35 13.30 18.11
CA ILE A 252 7.24 13.29 19.08
C ILE A 252 7.69 12.73 20.43
N VAL A 253 8.38 11.58 20.46
CA VAL A 253 8.88 10.99 21.71
C VAL A 253 9.87 11.91 22.42
N ASN A 254 10.79 12.53 21.69
CA ASN A 254 11.77 13.48 22.24
C ASN A 254 11.13 14.79 22.72
N ASP A 255 9.98 15.18 22.15
CA ASP A 255 9.21 16.33 22.60
C ASP A 255 8.44 16.05 23.88
N LEU A 256 7.95 14.82 24.09
CA LEU A 256 7.32 14.39 25.34
C LEU A 256 8.33 14.32 26.49
N ARG A 257 9.56 13.85 26.22
CA ARG A 257 10.62 13.76 27.22
C ARG A 257 11.99 14.11 26.63
N SER A 258 12.36 15.37 26.81
CA SER A 258 13.68 15.89 26.39
C SER A 258 14.75 15.62 27.46
N ILE A 259 15.93 15.18 27.03
CA ILE A 259 17.13 15.09 27.87
C ILE A 259 17.67 16.50 28.16
N ASN A 260 17.59 17.39 27.17
CA ASN A 260 18.02 18.77 27.30
C ASN A 260 16.98 19.58 28.08
N SER A 261 17.43 20.61 28.79
CA SER A 261 16.53 21.47 29.54
C SER A 261 15.61 22.26 28.61
N LEU A 262 14.40 22.56 29.07
CA LEU A 262 13.46 23.44 28.36
C LEU A 262 14.07 24.83 28.10
N ALA A 263 14.94 25.31 28.99
CA ALA A 263 15.63 26.59 28.85
C ALA A 263 16.59 26.60 27.65
N GLU A 264 17.43 25.58 27.52
CA GLU A 264 18.34 25.43 26.37
C GLU A 264 17.56 25.28 25.06
N LYS A 265 16.45 24.53 25.07
CA LYS A 265 15.59 24.37 23.89
C LYS A 265 14.97 25.71 23.46
N ARG A 266 14.50 26.53 24.41
CA ARG A 266 14.00 27.90 24.15
C ARG A 266 15.11 28.82 23.61
N GLN A 267 16.31 28.76 24.19
CA GLN A 267 17.45 29.56 23.74
C GLN A 267 17.83 29.23 22.29
N ARG A 268 17.94 27.94 21.95
CA ARG A 268 18.20 27.48 20.58
C ARG A 268 17.12 27.94 19.60
N PHE A 269 15.85 27.85 19.99
CA PHE A 269 14.75 28.31 19.14
C PHE A 269 14.79 29.82 18.90
N GLY A 270 15.18 30.60 19.92
CA GLY A 270 15.43 32.03 19.80
C GLY A 270 16.52 32.36 18.79
N VAL A 271 17.69 31.70 18.91
CA VAL A 271 18.82 31.85 17.99
C VAL A 271 18.43 31.46 16.55
N GLN A 272 17.69 30.36 16.38
CA GLN A 272 17.21 29.94 15.06
C GLN A 272 16.25 30.96 14.44
N LYS A 273 15.33 31.53 15.22
CA LYS A 273 14.41 32.57 14.76
C LYS A 273 15.16 33.85 14.34
N GLU A 274 16.20 34.21 15.09
CA GLU A 274 17.07 35.35 14.78
C GLU A 274 17.86 35.13 13.49
N LEU A 275 18.45 33.94 13.30
CA LEU A 275 19.15 33.54 12.07
C LEU A 275 18.23 33.57 10.84
N VAL A 276 17.00 33.04 10.95
CA VAL A 276 16.01 33.08 9.85
C VAL A 276 15.59 34.51 9.54
N GLY A 277 15.45 35.37 10.56
CA GLY A 277 15.21 36.80 10.39
C GLY A 277 16.36 37.47 9.61
N LEU A 278 17.61 37.22 10.00
CA LEU A 278 18.80 37.76 9.33
C LEU A 278 18.94 37.29 7.89
N LEU A 279 18.61 36.03 7.60
CA LEU A 279 18.63 35.47 6.23
C LEU A 279 17.57 36.10 5.33
N LYS A 280 16.36 36.38 5.85
CA LYS A 280 15.32 37.10 5.10
C LYS A 280 15.71 38.53 4.76
N VAL A 281 16.36 39.23 5.69
CA VAL A 281 16.87 40.60 5.48
C VAL A 281 17.98 40.62 4.42
N LYS A 282 18.89 39.64 4.43
CA LYS A 282 19.93 39.51 3.39
C LYS A 282 19.36 39.12 2.00
N GLY A 283 18.33 38.29 1.94
CA GLY A 283 17.69 37.89 0.68
C GLY A 283 16.92 39.01 -0.04
N GLN A 284 16.46 40.03 0.68
CA GLN A 284 15.80 41.21 0.10
C GLN A 284 16.77 42.30 -0.38
N SER A 285 18.06 42.18 -0.08
CA SER A 285 19.07 43.21 -0.39
C SER A 285 19.73 43.03 -1.77
N ILE A 286 19.28 42.08 -2.59
CA ILE A 286 19.84 41.80 -3.92
C ILE A 286 18.74 41.92 -4.99
N VAL A 287 18.25 43.14 -5.19
CA VAL A 287 17.73 43.56 -6.49
C VAL A 287 18.57 44.76 -6.90
N PRO A 288 19.50 44.61 -7.85
CA PRO A 288 20.16 45.77 -8.44
C PRO A 288 19.06 46.63 -9.08
N LYS A 289 18.97 47.90 -8.73
CA LYS A 289 18.25 48.86 -9.56
C LYS A 289 19.09 49.04 -10.82
N ASP A 290 18.62 48.49 -11.94
CA ASP A 290 19.15 48.82 -13.25
C ASP A 290 18.98 50.33 -13.49
N THR A 291 20.09 51.00 -13.77
CA THR A 291 20.17 52.32 -14.42
C THR A 291 20.75 52.12 -15.81
#